data_AF-A0A2H6NKG6-F1
#
_entry.id   AF-A0A2H6NKG6-F1
#
_cell.length_a   1.000
_cell.length_b   1.000
_cell.length_c   1.000
_cell.angle_alpha   90.00
_cell.angle_beta   90.00
_cell.angle_gamma   90.00
#
_symmetry.space_group_name_H-M   'P 1'
#
loop_
_entity.id
_entity.type
_entity.pdbx_description
1 polymer ?
#
loop_
_entity_poly.entity_id
_entity_poly.type
_entity_poly.pdbx_seq_one_letter_code
_entity_poly.pdbx_strand_id
1 'polypeptide(L)'
;VHGCPNRTDTSVDSFPTVFAVPIGLVNLIQGFWCLDHNDYENSLSYLFHPATIKLPWQHIQIIQALMCQGEHKRALRYIQMMKPSMISSTEVALHLTVLLYNSCMVEAWNVLRQNSSQLKIEEMLKHVY
;
A
#
# COMPACT_ATOMS: atom_id res chain seq x y z
N VAL A 1 -45.15 21.94 -16.75
CA VAL A 1 -44.02 21.74 -15.81
C VAL A 1 -44.19 20.37 -15.16
N HIS A 2 -43.64 19.33 -15.77
CA HIS A 2 -43.55 18.00 -15.16
C HIS A 2 -42.08 17.75 -14.91
N GLY A 3 -41.65 17.94 -13.66
CA GLY A 3 -40.29 17.64 -13.25
C GLY A 3 -40.06 16.14 -13.29
N CYS A 4 -39.02 15.71 -14.02
CA CYS A 4 -38.50 14.35 -13.91
C CYS A 4 -38.15 14.07 -12.43
N PRO A 5 -38.52 12.92 -11.87
CA PRO A 5 -38.05 12.55 -10.55
C PRO A 5 -36.55 12.35 -10.64
N ASN A 6 -35.82 13.03 -9.76
CA ASN A 6 -34.39 12.90 -9.56
C ASN A 6 -34.05 11.42 -9.36
N ARG A 7 -33.50 10.77 -10.40
CA ARG A 7 -32.81 9.47 -10.30
C ARG A 7 -31.44 9.75 -9.66
N THR A 8 -31.44 10.15 -8.39
CA THR A 8 -30.23 10.50 -7.67
C THR A 8 -29.60 9.23 -7.08
N ASP A 9 -28.38 8.95 -7.54
CA ASP A 9 -27.28 8.28 -6.83
C ASP A 9 -27.34 6.78 -6.53
N THR A 10 -28.49 6.09 -6.71
CA THR A 10 -28.56 4.66 -6.37
C THR A 10 -27.91 3.71 -7.38
N SER A 11 -27.74 4.12 -8.64
CA SER A 11 -27.23 3.22 -9.68
C SER A 11 -25.75 2.90 -9.52
N VAL A 12 -24.94 3.86 -9.04
CA VAL A 12 -23.50 3.67 -8.87
C VAL A 12 -23.21 2.78 -7.66
N ASP A 13 -23.89 3.02 -6.54
CA ASP A 13 -23.71 2.21 -5.32
C ASP A 13 -24.19 0.77 -5.49
N SER A 14 -25.22 0.56 -6.32
CA SER A 14 -25.71 -0.79 -6.63
C SER A 14 -24.85 -1.54 -7.65
N PHE A 15 -23.94 -0.86 -8.36
CA PHE A 15 -23.17 -1.46 -9.46
C PHE A 15 -22.40 -2.73 -9.04
N PRO A 16 -21.62 -2.73 -7.94
CA PRO A 16 -20.91 -3.94 -7.53
C PRO A 16 -21.83 -5.13 -7.30
N THR A 17 -23.00 -4.89 -6.70
CA THR A 17 -23.99 -5.94 -6.44
C THR A 17 -24.64 -6.43 -7.74
N VAL A 18 -25.04 -5.51 -8.62
CA VAL A 18 -25.71 -5.84 -9.89
C VAL A 18 -24.81 -6.67 -10.81
N PHE A 19 -23.51 -6.38 -10.81
CA PHE A 19 -22.53 -7.08 -11.63
C PHE A 19 -21.76 -8.18 -10.88
N ALA A 20 -22.18 -8.52 -9.66
CA ALA A 20 -21.55 -9.53 -8.80
C ALA A 20 -20.03 -9.33 -8.65
N VAL A 21 -19.58 -8.07 -8.58
CA VAL A 21 -18.17 -7.72 -8.36
C VAL A 21 -17.79 -8.18 -6.94
N PRO A 22 -16.73 -9.00 -6.78
CA PRO A 22 -16.32 -9.46 -5.47
C PRO A 22 -15.98 -8.29 -4.54
N ILE A 23 -16.44 -8.34 -3.30
CA ILE A 23 -16.17 -7.29 -2.30
C ILE A 23 -14.67 -7.03 -2.12
N GLY A 24 -13.85 -8.07 -2.26
CA GLY A 24 -12.39 -7.94 -2.22
C GLY A 24 -11.80 -7.09 -3.34
N LEU A 25 -12.39 -7.15 -4.53
CA LEU A 25 -12.01 -6.32 -5.67
C LEU A 25 -12.54 -4.89 -5.50
N VAL A 26 -13.76 -4.72 -4.98
CA VAL A 26 -14.32 -3.39 -4.66
C VAL A 26 -13.42 -2.68 -3.67
N ASN A 27 -13.05 -3.32 -2.56
CA ASN A 27 -12.17 -2.73 -1.55
C ASN A 27 -10.78 -2.42 -2.11
N LEU A 28 -10.24 -3.27 -3.00
CA LEU A 28 -8.96 -2.99 -3.63
C LEU A 28 -9.02 -1.70 -4.46
N ILE A 29 -10.06 -1.55 -5.30
CA ILE A 29 -10.27 -0.36 -6.13
C ILE A 29 -10.46 0.88 -5.26
N GLN A 30 -11.31 0.81 -4.22
CA GLN A 30 -11.53 1.92 -3.31
C GLN A 30 -10.27 2.28 -2.51
N GLY A 31 -9.49 1.29 -2.11
CA GLY A 31 -8.22 1.49 -1.42
C GLY A 31 -7.21 2.28 -2.25
N PHE A 32 -7.04 1.92 -3.53
CA PHE A 32 -6.18 2.67 -4.46
C PHE A 32 -6.77 4.04 -4.81
N TRP A 33 -8.08 4.14 -5.03
CA TRP A 33 -8.74 5.40 -5.28
C TRP A 33 -8.49 6.41 -4.15
N CYS A 34 -8.71 6.01 -2.89
CA CYS A 34 -8.41 6.85 -1.73
C CYS A 34 -6.92 7.22 -1.65
N LEU A 35 -6.01 6.29 -1.99
CA LEU A 35 -4.56 6.53 -1.97
C LEU A 35 -4.14 7.62 -2.95
N ASP A 36 -4.67 7.58 -4.17
CA ASP A 36 -4.40 8.57 -5.23
C ASP A 36 -4.93 9.96 -4.85
N HIS A 37 -5.94 10.04 -3.98
CA HIS A 37 -6.54 11.28 -3.48
C HIS A 37 -5.99 11.73 -2.13
N ASN A 38 -4.91 11.11 -1.64
CA ASN A 38 -4.29 11.38 -0.34
C ASN A 38 -5.21 11.13 0.87
N ASP A 39 -6.29 10.35 0.71
CA ASP A 39 -7.15 9.91 1.79
C ASP A 39 -6.63 8.60 2.39
N TYR A 40 -5.53 8.72 3.12
CA TYR A 40 -4.74 7.57 3.55
C TYR A 40 -5.43 6.68 4.59
N GLU A 41 -6.25 7.27 5.48
CA GLU A 41 -6.94 6.47 6.50
C GLU A 41 -8.01 5.59 5.87
N ASN A 42 -8.83 6.13 4.96
CA ASN A 42 -9.80 5.32 4.24
C ASN A 42 -9.11 4.33 3.30
N SER A 43 -8.04 4.74 2.62
CA SER A 43 -7.22 3.84 1.80
C SER A 43 -6.76 2.62 2.59
N LEU A 44 -6.10 2.82 3.74
CA LEU A 44 -5.61 1.73 4.57
C LEU A 44 -6.75 0.89 5.17
N SER A 45 -7.89 1.50 5.51
CA SER A 45 -9.08 0.78 5.96
C SER A 45 -9.54 -0.27 4.92
N TYR A 46 -9.66 0.15 3.66
CA TYR A 46 -10.02 -0.76 2.57
C TYR A 46 -8.93 -1.79 2.29
N LEU A 47 -7.66 -1.37 2.25
CA LEU A 47 -6.54 -2.25 1.93
C LEU A 47 -6.30 -3.33 2.99
N PHE A 48 -6.50 -3.01 4.28
CA PHE A 48 -6.37 -3.96 5.38
C PHE A 48 -7.57 -4.89 5.54
N HIS A 49 -8.70 -4.62 4.89
CA HIS A 49 -9.87 -5.46 5.00
C HIS A 49 -9.52 -6.92 4.61
N PRO A 50 -9.96 -7.94 5.38
CA PRO A 50 -9.56 -9.33 5.16
C PRO A 50 -9.93 -9.86 3.78
N ALA A 51 -11.08 -9.44 3.25
CA ALA A 51 -11.54 -9.84 1.92
C ALA A 51 -10.77 -9.19 0.77
N THR A 52 -9.97 -8.14 1.03
CA THR A 52 -9.26 -7.42 -0.03
C THR A 52 -8.19 -8.32 -0.66
N ILE A 53 -8.24 -8.44 -1.98
CA ILE A 53 -7.31 -9.26 -2.77
C ILE A 53 -5.92 -8.63 -2.68
N LYS A 54 -4.90 -9.44 -2.38
CA LYS A 54 -3.51 -9.00 -2.19
C LYS A 54 -2.58 -9.80 -3.10
N LEU A 55 -1.88 -9.12 -3.98
CA LEU A 55 -0.85 -9.67 -4.86
C LEU A 55 0.51 -9.05 -4.51
N PRO A 56 1.62 -9.78 -4.68
CA PRO A 56 2.94 -9.29 -4.29
C PRO A 56 3.28 -7.89 -4.83
N TRP A 57 2.98 -7.63 -6.12
CA TRP A 57 3.26 -6.34 -6.75
C TRP A 57 2.47 -5.18 -6.12
N GLN A 58 1.29 -5.43 -5.56
CA GLN A 58 0.46 -4.38 -4.96
C GLN A 58 1.10 -3.83 -3.69
N HIS A 59 1.74 -4.70 -2.89
CA HIS A 59 2.45 -4.26 -1.69
C HIS A 59 3.55 -3.26 -2.03
N ILE A 60 4.32 -3.54 -3.10
CA ILE A 60 5.38 -2.65 -3.57
C ILE A 60 4.80 -1.29 -3.97
N GLN A 61 3.74 -1.28 -4.78
CA GLN A 61 3.12 -0.04 -5.26
C GLN A 61 2.55 0.82 -4.12
N ILE A 62 1.88 0.20 -3.15
CA ILE A 62 1.30 0.90 -2.01
C ILE A 62 2.40 1.54 -1.15
N ILE A 63 3.47 0.80 -0.86
CA ILE A 63 4.59 1.31 -0.06
C ILE A 63 5.30 2.44 -0.81
N GLN A 64 5.54 2.29 -2.12
CA GLN A 64 6.15 3.33 -2.95
C GLN A 64 5.31 4.61 -2.98
N ALA A 65 4.00 4.50 -3.20
CA ALA A 65 3.11 5.65 -3.22
C ALA A 65 3.14 6.42 -1.89
N LEU A 66 3.01 5.71 -0.76
CA LEU A 66 3.08 6.31 0.57
C LEU A 66 4.44 6.99 0.81
N MET A 67 5.55 6.37 0.39
CA MET A 67 6.88 6.97 0.52
C MET A 67 7.04 8.22 -0.34
N CYS A 68 6.59 8.18 -1.60
CA CYS A 68 6.62 9.33 -2.51
C CYS A 68 5.78 10.52 -2.01
N GLN A 69 4.71 10.24 -1.27
CA GLN A 69 3.83 11.25 -0.67
C GLN A 69 4.32 11.74 0.70
N GLY A 70 5.45 11.23 1.22
CA GLY A 70 5.98 11.60 2.53
C GLY A 70 5.31 10.90 3.72
N GLU A 71 4.43 9.93 3.46
CA GLU A 71 3.62 9.22 4.44
C GLU A 71 4.36 8.03 5.07
N HIS A 72 5.58 8.29 5.56
CA HIS A 72 6.51 7.26 6.02
C HIS A 72 5.94 6.41 7.17
N LYS A 73 5.22 7.01 8.11
CA LYS A 73 4.60 6.29 9.24
C LYS A 73 3.51 5.33 8.77
N ARG A 74 2.78 5.70 7.72
CA ARG A 74 1.73 4.87 7.13
C ARG A 74 2.33 3.74 6.29
N ALA A 75 3.43 4.01 5.57
CA ALA A 75 4.21 2.96 4.91
C ALA A 75 4.72 1.92 5.91
N LEU A 76 5.25 2.36 7.06
CA LEU A 76 5.68 1.46 8.14
C LEU A 76 4.50 0.64 8.69
N ARG A 77 3.37 1.28 9.00
CA ARG A 77 2.15 0.60 9.45
C ARG A 77 1.70 -0.47 8.46
N TYR A 78 1.75 -0.17 7.16
CA TYR A 78 1.40 -1.12 6.10
C TYR A 78 2.32 -2.35 6.13
N ILE A 79 3.64 -2.15 6.19
CA ILE A 79 4.62 -3.24 6.27
C ILE A 79 4.38 -4.11 7.51
N GLN A 80 4.17 -3.50 8.68
CA GLN A 80 3.97 -4.23 9.93
C GLN A 80 2.68 -5.07 9.92
N MET A 81 1.62 -4.54 9.31
CA MET A 81 0.33 -5.21 9.22
C MET A 81 0.33 -6.33 8.18
N MET A 82 0.86 -6.07 6.98
CA MET A 82 0.78 -7.02 5.86
C MET A 82 1.94 -7.99 5.78
N LYS A 83 3.11 -7.63 6.33
CA LYS A 83 4.36 -8.41 6.27
C LYS A 83 4.66 -8.93 4.85
N PRO A 84 4.76 -8.03 3.85
CA PRO A 84 5.01 -8.44 2.47
C PRO A 84 6.34 -9.18 2.36
N SER A 85 6.41 -10.17 1.47
CA SER A 85 7.64 -10.90 1.17
C SER A 85 8.69 -9.98 0.56
N MET A 86 9.96 -10.17 0.93
CA MET A 86 11.11 -9.47 0.35
C MET A 86 11.95 -10.49 -0.42
N ILE A 87 11.69 -10.64 -1.72
CA ILE A 87 12.30 -11.68 -2.58
C ILE A 87 13.45 -11.08 -3.40
N SER A 88 13.34 -9.81 -3.77
CA SER A 88 14.31 -9.09 -4.60
C SER A 88 15.08 -8.03 -3.80
N SER A 89 16.28 -7.68 -4.28
CA SER A 89 17.09 -6.60 -3.71
C SER A 89 16.33 -5.27 -3.67
N THR A 90 15.50 -4.98 -4.68
CA THR A 90 14.66 -3.77 -4.74
C THR A 90 13.60 -3.74 -3.64
N GLU A 91 12.93 -4.86 -3.37
CA GLU A 91 11.94 -4.95 -2.27
C GLU A 91 12.62 -4.79 -0.91
N VAL A 92 13.80 -5.39 -0.73
CA VAL A 92 14.61 -5.24 0.49
C VAL A 92 15.04 -3.78 0.67
N ALA A 93 15.52 -3.12 -0.39
CA ALA A 93 15.90 -1.71 -0.36
C ALA A 93 14.72 -0.80 -0.01
N LEU A 94 13.53 -1.06 -0.56
CA LEU A 94 12.32 -0.33 -0.23
C LEU A 94 11.94 -0.49 1.25
N HIS A 95 11.97 -1.71 1.77
CA HIS A 95 11.70 -1.99 3.18
C HIS A 95 12.69 -1.27 4.11
N LEU A 96 13.98 -1.34 3.79
CA LEU A 96 15.04 -0.63 4.53
C LEU A 96 14.82 0.89 4.51
N THR A 97 14.47 1.44 3.36
CA THR A 97 14.16 2.88 3.22
C THR A 97 13.02 3.28 4.16
N VAL A 98 11.92 2.52 4.19
CA VAL A 98 10.80 2.79 5.11
C VAL A 98 11.26 2.77 6.57
N LEU A 99 12.04 1.77 6.98
CA LEU A 99 12.53 1.66 8.36
C LEU A 99 13.43 2.83 8.75
N LEU A 100 14.35 3.24 7.87
CA LEU A 100 15.28 4.35 8.12
C LEU A 100 14.54 5.69 8.25
N TYR A 101 13.57 5.98 7.37
CA TYR A 101 12.74 7.19 7.47
C TYR A 101 11.89 7.25 8.74
N ASN A 102 11.61 6.10 9.36
CA ASN A 102 10.90 6.01 10.64
C ASN A 102 11.84 5.81 11.85
N SER A 103 13.15 5.94 11.65
CA SER A 103 14.17 5.75 12.70
C SER A 103 14.16 4.36 13.36
N CYS A 104 13.65 3.33 12.67
CA CYS A 104 13.64 1.93 13.09
C CYS A 104 15.00 1.26 12.82
N MET A 105 16.06 1.77 13.47
CA MET A 105 17.46 1.38 13.19
C MET A 105 17.74 -0.11 13.49
N VAL A 106 17.12 -0.67 14.54
CA VAL A 106 17.34 -2.07 14.94
C VAL A 106 16.73 -3.02 13.93
N GLU A 107 15.52 -2.73 13.49
CA GLU A 107 14.81 -3.47 12.45
C GLU A 107 15.55 -3.36 11.12
N ALA A 108 16.02 -2.16 10.76
CA ALA A 108 16.77 -1.94 9.52
C ALA A 108 18.06 -2.76 9.52
N TRP A 109 18.78 -2.78 10.64
CA TRP A 109 19.97 -3.59 10.81
C TRP A 109 19.69 -5.10 10.70
N ASN A 110 18.58 -5.57 11.28
CA ASN A 110 18.18 -6.97 11.20
C ASN A 110 17.86 -7.39 9.76
N VAL A 111 17.13 -6.54 9.01
CA VAL A 111 16.83 -6.78 7.60
C VAL A 111 18.11 -6.83 6.75
N LEU A 112 19.04 -5.91 6.98
CA LEU A 112 20.34 -5.90 6.29
C LEU A 112 21.10 -7.20 6.53
N ARG A 113 21.20 -7.64 7.80
CA ARG A 113 21.93 -8.86 8.17
C ARG A 113 21.35 -10.09 7.48
N GLN A 114 20.02 -10.21 7.46
CA GLN A 114 19.31 -11.35 6.87
C GLN A 114 19.47 -11.42 5.34
N ASN A 115 19.69 -10.29 4.67
CA ASN A 115 19.76 -10.19 3.21
C ASN A 115 21.18 -9.90 2.68
N SER A 116 22.20 -10.09 3.52
CA SER A 116 23.61 -9.78 3.23
C SER A 116 24.21 -10.52 2.02
N SER A 117 23.63 -11.66 1.62
CA SER A 117 24.03 -12.39 0.41
C SER A 117 23.38 -11.88 -0.88
N GLN A 118 22.28 -11.13 -0.79
CA GLN A 118 21.51 -10.62 -1.92
C GLN A 118 21.75 -9.13 -2.21
N LEU A 119 22.31 -8.39 -1.24
CA LEU A 119 22.47 -6.95 -1.32
C LEU A 119 23.93 -6.56 -1.66
N LYS A 120 24.12 -5.79 -2.74
CA LYS A 120 25.36 -5.03 -2.95
C LYS A 120 25.34 -3.82 -2.02
N ILE A 121 26.18 -3.85 -1.00
CA ILE A 121 26.33 -2.78 0.03
C ILE A 121 26.50 -1.37 -0.61
N GLU A 122 27.10 -1.29 -1.79
CA GLU A 122 27.30 -0.05 -2.55
C GLU A 122 26.00 0.64 -2.98
N GLU A 123 24.95 -0.11 -3.30
CA GLU A 123 23.66 0.48 -3.71
C GLU A 123 22.93 1.11 -2.52
N MET A 124 23.16 0.61 -1.31
CA MET A 124 22.53 1.13 -0.10
C MET A 124 23.14 2.46 0.38
N LEU A 125 24.44 2.68 0.16
CA LEU A 125 25.08 3.95 0.57
C LEU A 125 24.47 5.17 -0.14
N LYS A 126 23.85 4.98 -1.31
CA LYS A 126 23.14 6.03 -2.06
C LYS A 126 21.86 6.52 -1.40
N HIS A 127 21.32 5.78 -0.45
CA HIS A 127 20.08 6.15 0.25
C HIS A 127 20.35 6.73 1.65
N VAL A 128 21.62 6.77 2.07
CA VAL A 128 22.06 7.29 3.38
C VAL A 128 22.72 8.67 3.25
N TYR A 129 23.19 9.04 2.05
CA TYR A 129 23.88 10.30 1.76
C TYR A 129 23.26 11.03 0.57
#